data_AF-A0A958GUR6-F1
#
_entry.id   AF-A0A958GUR6-F1
#
_cell.length_a   1.000
_cell.length_b   1.000
_cell.length_c   1.000
_cell.angle_alpha   90.00
_cell.angle_beta   90.00
_cell.angle_gamma   90.00
#
_symmetry.space_group_name_H-M   'P 1'
#
loop_
_entity.id
_entity.type
_entity.pdbx_description
1 polymer ?
#
loop_
_entity_poly.entity_id
_entity_poly.type
_entity_poly.pdbx_seq_one_letter_code
_entity_poly.pdbx_strand_id
1 'polypeptide(L)'
;AGALLPRGPEILPGAVANEVLAFYPPDAAGRSRAVDETVWITLSPDIEDAFALPDGEAARHRASLVGSVHVMLGGRATHATDSALEAAWLDEMRGWGLDDLVLHRSEWRDPALSPPMHAAPTPATAFEDLTRAAEGRLAASLALTLTAGACPDRANPRYDPADRVIGPDGLPKPAGRYACAEGEGVAAWLLAPNAAERIGVDLGRSLAASGVGALDLADLAAFNPGYAWPGADDNALDRSPRPNHPATVGDAIQSYKRLFQSLQAVVGPVFSPGGSGLWERGYDSFYAGYLDGAGRGLSTGAIDPAAGDDYLVVPDYELSVVRPRMVGYGMGDYARFFGDPDGRLADAARPLSASEIDSWRATSLAYGHAGAWQVGTRALAQGAPDFLSRAEQVKDYYLMRGLQQRYLDAELIAVSYAGDAGELRLSGALARDYDLARPRLHLAYALPSGPLDLWINHGQGDWSVEAGGQPYLLPENGWLALGADGLLGYSARVEGRRVDYLRLPEYRLMDGRGQATDFEGETATDLLLRFSDGRRIVEEPAGSLRWLEP
;
A
#
# COMPACT_ATOMS: atom_id res chain seq x y z
N ALA A 1 20.67 -26.81 -6.84
CA ALA A 1 20.11 -26.47 -8.16
C ALA A 1 18.60 -26.71 -8.09
N GLY A 2 17.85 -25.67 -7.75
CA GLY A 2 16.40 -25.76 -7.55
C GLY A 2 15.71 -26.08 -8.88
N ALA A 3 14.87 -27.10 -8.87
CA ALA A 3 13.92 -27.28 -9.95
C ALA A 3 13.08 -26.01 -10.03
N LEU A 4 13.01 -25.39 -11.21
CA LEU A 4 11.95 -24.42 -11.51
C LEU A 4 10.64 -25.21 -11.37
N LEU A 5 9.98 -25.09 -10.22
CA LEU A 5 8.62 -25.60 -10.05
C LEU A 5 7.81 -25.03 -11.21
N PRO A 6 6.94 -25.82 -11.87
CA PRO A 6 6.00 -25.28 -12.83
C PRO A 6 5.09 -24.31 -12.08
N ARG A 7 5.44 -23.02 -12.10
CA ARG A 7 4.59 -21.95 -11.63
C ARG A 7 3.61 -21.72 -12.77
N GLY A 8 2.33 -22.00 -12.55
CA GLY A 8 1.27 -21.80 -13.55
C GLY A 8 0.19 -22.87 -13.46
N PRO A 9 -1.05 -22.58 -13.87
CA PRO A 9 -2.08 -23.62 -14.03
C PRO A 9 -1.59 -24.68 -15.03
N GLU A 10 -2.11 -25.91 -14.91
CA GLU A 10 -1.81 -27.00 -15.84
C GLU A 10 -2.08 -26.53 -17.28
N ILE A 11 -1.05 -26.54 -18.13
CA ILE A 11 -1.16 -26.01 -19.50
C ILE A 11 -2.14 -26.92 -20.26
N LEU A 12 -3.31 -26.38 -20.59
CA LEU A 12 -4.29 -27.10 -21.42
C LEU A 12 -3.64 -27.51 -22.76
N PRO A 13 -3.97 -28.68 -23.32
CA PRO A 13 -3.47 -29.09 -24.62
C PRO A 13 -3.69 -28.01 -25.70
N GLY A 14 -2.62 -27.53 -26.31
CA GLY A 14 -2.64 -26.49 -27.35
C GLY A 14 -2.60 -25.04 -26.83
N ALA A 15 -2.52 -24.83 -25.51
CA ALA A 15 -2.30 -23.51 -24.94
C ALA A 15 -0.82 -23.11 -24.95
N VAL A 16 -0.56 -21.80 -25.00
CA VAL A 16 0.78 -21.21 -24.83
C VAL A 16 0.80 -20.45 -23.50
N ALA A 17 1.87 -20.62 -22.73
CA ALA A 17 2.16 -19.84 -21.54
C ALA A 17 3.52 -19.15 -21.69
N ASN A 18 3.64 -17.89 -21.28
CA ASN A 18 4.91 -17.17 -21.24
C ASN A 18 5.52 -17.15 -19.82
N GLU A 19 6.72 -16.61 -19.66
CA GLU A 19 7.45 -16.55 -18.37
C GLU A 19 6.78 -15.63 -17.33
N VAL A 20 5.90 -14.70 -17.75
CA VAL A 20 5.01 -13.91 -16.87
C VAL A 20 3.66 -14.59 -16.61
N LEU A 21 3.56 -15.89 -16.93
CA LEU A 21 2.40 -16.75 -16.65
C LEU A 21 1.12 -16.30 -17.34
N ALA A 22 1.22 -15.55 -18.43
CA ALA A 22 0.09 -15.22 -19.28
C ALA A 22 -0.38 -16.48 -20.01
N PHE A 23 -1.67 -16.79 -19.90
CA PHE A 23 -2.25 -18.00 -20.47
C PHE A 23 -3.07 -17.71 -21.73
N TYR A 24 -2.66 -18.33 -22.84
CA TYR A 24 -3.26 -18.21 -24.17
C TYR A 24 -3.84 -19.56 -24.62
N PRO A 25 -5.06 -19.94 -24.17
CA PRO A 25 -5.73 -21.14 -24.64
C PRO A 25 -6.22 -20.96 -26.09
N PRO A 26 -6.39 -22.08 -26.82
CA PRO A 26 -6.92 -22.06 -28.18
C PRO A 26 -8.36 -21.55 -28.24
N ASP A 27 -8.75 -21.01 -29.40
CA ASP A 27 -10.14 -20.63 -29.68
C ASP A 27 -11.09 -21.84 -29.75
N ALA A 28 -12.40 -21.62 -29.90
CA ALA A 28 -13.37 -22.72 -30.01
C ALA A 28 -13.14 -23.64 -31.24
N ALA A 29 -12.33 -23.22 -32.21
CA ALA A 29 -11.89 -24.02 -33.35
C ALA A 29 -10.54 -24.72 -33.11
N GLY A 30 -9.98 -24.66 -31.90
CA GLY A 30 -8.70 -25.27 -31.54
C GLY A 30 -7.48 -24.48 -32.02
N ARG A 31 -7.65 -23.23 -32.48
CA ARG A 31 -6.55 -22.41 -33.01
C ARG A 31 -6.00 -21.52 -31.90
N SER A 32 -4.70 -21.59 -31.65
CA SER A 32 -4.01 -20.58 -30.87
C SER A 32 -3.82 -19.32 -31.73
N ARG A 33 -4.11 -18.16 -31.16
CA ARG A 33 -3.74 -16.89 -31.77
C ARG A 33 -2.22 -16.78 -31.68
N ALA A 34 -1.55 -16.48 -32.79
CA ALA A 34 -0.13 -16.15 -32.75
C ALA A 34 0.02 -14.90 -31.87
N VAL A 35 0.75 -15.05 -30.77
CA VAL A 35 1.14 -13.95 -29.90
C VAL A 35 2.59 -13.64 -30.23
N ASP A 36 2.89 -12.37 -30.50
CA ASP A 36 4.26 -11.88 -30.67
C ASP A 36 4.70 -11.25 -29.35
N GLU A 37 5.33 -12.05 -28.49
CA GLU A 37 5.90 -11.60 -27.23
C GLU A 37 7.40 -11.82 -27.24
N THR A 38 8.14 -10.77 -26.87
CA THR A 38 9.60 -10.81 -26.74
C THR A 38 9.98 -11.05 -25.29
N VAL A 39 10.81 -12.06 -25.05
CA VAL A 39 11.43 -12.32 -23.74
C VAL A 39 12.86 -11.78 -23.74
N TRP A 40 13.25 -11.12 -22.66
CA TRP A 40 14.59 -10.60 -22.45
C TRP A 40 15.27 -11.41 -21.35
N ILE A 41 16.52 -11.84 -21.58
CA ILE A 41 17.33 -12.53 -20.59
C ILE A 41 18.52 -11.64 -20.25
N THR A 42 18.62 -11.23 -18.99
CA THR A 42 19.78 -10.48 -18.47
C THR A 42 20.70 -11.45 -17.72
N LEU A 43 21.99 -11.44 -18.07
CA LEU A 43 23.03 -12.16 -17.35
C LEU A 43 24.00 -11.14 -16.77
N SER A 44 24.03 -11.00 -15.44
CA SER A 44 24.96 -10.13 -14.73
C SER A 44 25.50 -10.85 -13.48
N PRO A 45 26.75 -10.58 -13.05
CA PRO A 45 27.22 -10.95 -11.72
C PRO A 45 26.51 -10.19 -10.59
N ASP A 46 25.90 -9.04 -10.90
CA ASP A 46 25.19 -8.19 -9.94
C ASP A 46 23.68 -8.26 -10.20
N ILE A 47 22.90 -8.68 -9.19
CA ILE A 47 21.46 -8.88 -9.33
C ILE A 47 20.70 -7.58 -9.60
N GLU A 48 21.24 -6.45 -9.14
CA GLU A 48 20.69 -5.13 -9.34
C GLU A 48 20.63 -4.74 -10.82
N ASP A 49 21.54 -5.25 -11.67
CA ASP A 49 21.50 -5.07 -13.12
C ASP A 49 20.34 -5.82 -13.79
N ALA A 50 19.78 -6.81 -13.11
CA ALA A 50 18.66 -7.63 -13.58
C ALA A 50 17.30 -7.13 -13.10
N PHE A 51 17.26 -6.04 -12.32
CA PHE A 51 16.00 -5.44 -11.90
C PHE A 51 15.20 -4.95 -13.11
N ALA A 52 13.93 -5.34 -13.17
CA ALA A 52 13.03 -4.89 -14.22
C ALA A 52 12.76 -3.39 -14.05
N LEU A 53 13.06 -2.58 -15.06
CA LEU A 53 12.83 -1.14 -14.99
C LEU A 53 11.47 -0.78 -15.59
N PRO A 54 10.53 -0.23 -14.80
CA PRO A 54 9.31 0.36 -15.33
C PRO A 54 9.65 1.53 -16.25
N ASP A 55 8.89 1.64 -17.34
CA ASP A 55 8.97 2.72 -18.34
C ASP A 55 8.39 4.05 -17.84
N GLY A 56 7.67 4.04 -16.72
CA GLY A 56 7.17 5.25 -16.06
C GLY A 56 8.29 6.06 -15.42
N GLU A 57 8.20 7.38 -15.52
CA GLU A 57 9.00 8.32 -14.72
C GLU A 57 8.40 8.47 -13.31
N ALA A 58 8.84 9.48 -12.54
CA ALA A 58 8.14 9.83 -11.31
C ALA A 58 6.67 10.19 -11.59
N ALA A 59 5.76 9.55 -10.85
CA ALA A 59 4.34 9.82 -10.98
C ALA A 59 4.00 11.28 -10.67
N ARG A 60 2.96 11.77 -11.33
CA ARG A 60 2.63 13.21 -11.43
C ARG A 60 2.53 13.91 -10.07
N HIS A 61 1.93 13.26 -9.09
CA HIS A 61 1.66 13.84 -7.78
C HIS A 61 2.58 13.29 -6.68
N ARG A 62 3.50 12.37 -7.02
CA ARG A 62 4.42 11.72 -6.08
C ARG A 62 5.10 12.71 -5.12
N ALA A 63 5.67 13.80 -5.64
CA ALA A 63 6.37 14.80 -4.83
C ALA A 63 5.46 15.46 -3.77
N SER A 64 4.15 15.58 -4.04
CA SER A 64 3.20 16.15 -3.08
C SER A 64 2.89 15.20 -1.91
N LEU A 65 3.18 13.91 -2.07
CA LEU A 65 2.88 12.87 -1.08
C LEU A 65 4.02 12.63 -0.08
N VAL A 66 5.20 13.21 -0.32
CA VAL A 66 6.39 13.03 0.54
C VAL A 66 6.13 13.41 1.99
N GLY A 67 5.32 14.44 2.21
CA GLY A 67 4.94 14.88 3.55
C GLY A 67 3.70 14.21 4.13
N SER A 68 3.03 13.33 3.36
CA SER A 68 1.71 12.81 3.70
C SER A 68 1.78 11.42 4.33
N VAL A 69 1.01 11.22 5.38
CA VAL A 69 0.84 9.92 6.04
C VAL A 69 -0.48 9.30 5.62
N HIS A 70 -0.48 8.00 5.35
CA HIS A 70 -1.63 7.32 4.75
C HIS A 70 -2.51 6.65 5.81
N VAL A 71 -3.81 6.90 5.77
CA VAL A 71 -4.75 6.27 6.70
C VAL A 71 -5.77 5.47 5.91
N MET A 72 -5.80 4.17 6.18
CA MET A 72 -6.76 3.26 5.62
C MET A 72 -7.97 3.18 6.54
N LEU A 73 -9.08 3.78 6.12
CA LEU A 73 -10.35 3.68 6.81
C LEU A 73 -10.92 2.28 6.53
N GLY A 74 -10.79 1.42 7.54
CA GLY A 74 -10.95 -0.03 7.43
C GLY A 74 -12.29 -0.54 7.98
N GLY A 75 -12.60 -1.78 7.59
CA GLY A 75 -13.82 -2.51 7.92
C GLY A 75 -14.78 -2.60 6.73
N ARG A 76 -15.53 -3.71 6.63
CA ARG A 76 -16.70 -3.86 5.73
C ARG A 76 -17.84 -2.96 6.21
N ALA A 77 -17.61 -1.66 6.15
CA ALA A 77 -18.52 -0.63 6.58
C ALA A 77 -19.63 -0.47 5.54
N THR A 78 -20.70 -1.25 5.69
CA THR A 78 -21.86 -1.26 4.79
C THR A 78 -22.81 -0.08 4.99
N HIS A 79 -22.48 0.90 5.86
CA HIS A 79 -23.46 1.89 6.34
C HIS A 79 -22.96 3.35 6.38
N ALA A 80 -23.84 4.28 6.03
CA ALA A 80 -23.58 5.72 6.01
C ALA A 80 -23.28 6.33 7.40
N THR A 81 -23.60 5.65 8.50
CA THR A 81 -23.24 6.07 9.86
C THR A 81 -21.72 6.09 10.08
N ASP A 82 -20.98 5.34 9.28
CA ASP A 82 -19.54 5.15 9.46
C ASP A 82 -18.78 6.41 8.98
N SER A 83 -19.23 7.07 7.92
CA SER A 83 -18.59 8.27 7.37
C SER A 83 -18.64 9.49 8.30
N ALA A 84 -19.72 9.66 9.07
CA ALA A 84 -19.81 10.75 10.04
C ALA A 84 -18.86 10.54 11.22
N LEU A 85 -18.65 9.28 11.63
CA LEU A 85 -17.68 8.92 12.66
C LEU A 85 -16.24 9.09 12.16
N GLU A 86 -15.97 8.71 10.91
CA GLU A 86 -14.68 8.96 10.24
C GLU A 86 -14.39 10.46 10.15
N ALA A 87 -15.39 11.29 9.83
CA ALA A 87 -15.25 12.75 9.82
C ALA A 87 -14.92 13.32 11.20
N ALA A 88 -15.63 12.87 12.25
CA ALA A 88 -15.37 13.31 13.62
C ALA A 88 -13.99 12.87 14.13
N TRP A 89 -13.56 11.65 13.78
CA TRP A 89 -12.21 11.17 14.06
C TRP A 89 -11.16 12.04 13.36
N LEU A 90 -11.38 12.41 12.10
CA LEU A 90 -10.44 13.28 11.38
C LEU A 90 -10.32 14.66 12.04
N ASP A 91 -11.44 15.24 12.47
CA ASP A 91 -11.43 16.52 13.19
C ASP A 91 -10.70 16.40 14.54
N GLU A 92 -10.83 15.26 15.24
CA GLU A 92 -10.04 14.95 16.43
C GLU A 92 -8.53 14.90 16.10
N MET A 93 -8.14 14.19 15.03
CA MET A 93 -6.74 14.05 14.62
C MET A 93 -6.12 15.41 14.26
N ARG A 94 -6.85 16.27 13.55
CA ARG A 94 -6.44 17.66 13.30
C ARG A 94 -6.23 18.46 14.56
N GLY A 95 -7.06 18.21 15.58
CA GLY A 95 -6.87 18.77 16.92
C GLY A 95 -5.47 18.49 17.48
N TRP A 96 -4.81 17.40 17.06
CA TRP A 96 -3.45 17.02 17.44
C TRP A 96 -2.37 17.43 16.41
N GLY A 97 -2.72 18.19 15.37
CA GLY A 97 -1.82 18.65 14.30
C GLY A 97 -1.55 17.62 13.20
N LEU A 98 -2.41 16.60 13.07
CA LEU A 98 -2.34 15.60 12.00
C LEU A 98 -3.01 16.15 10.73
N ASP A 99 -2.35 17.10 10.09
CA ASP A 99 -2.89 17.80 8.93
C ASP A 99 -2.50 17.15 7.59
N ASP A 100 -1.33 16.51 7.50
CA ASP A 100 -0.86 15.95 6.23
C ASP A 100 -1.23 14.47 6.10
N LEU A 101 -2.52 14.19 5.94
CA LEU A 101 -3.04 12.83 5.78
C LEU A 101 -3.56 12.57 4.36
N VAL A 102 -3.43 11.33 3.88
CA VAL A 102 -4.22 10.80 2.75
C VAL A 102 -5.18 9.76 3.31
N LEU A 103 -6.48 9.93 3.07
CA LEU A 103 -7.51 9.05 3.63
C LEU A 103 -8.00 8.08 2.57
N HIS A 104 -7.62 6.82 2.68
CA HIS A 104 -8.08 5.76 1.79
C HIS A 104 -9.41 5.22 2.29
N ARG A 105 -10.47 5.41 1.49
CA ARG A 105 -11.79 4.86 1.82
C ARG A 105 -12.14 3.71 0.88
N SER A 106 -11.97 2.50 1.41
CA SER A 106 -12.45 1.27 0.78
C SER A 106 -13.96 1.29 0.59
N GLU A 107 -14.46 0.58 -0.43
CA GLU A 107 -15.89 0.41 -0.71
C GLU A 107 -16.68 1.73 -0.91
N TRP A 108 -16.06 2.75 -1.52
CA TRP A 108 -16.74 4.00 -1.89
C TRP A 108 -17.77 3.79 -3.01
N ARG A 109 -18.95 3.28 -2.65
CA ARG A 109 -20.06 3.02 -3.57
C ARG A 109 -21.42 2.99 -2.88
N ASP A 110 -22.44 3.49 -3.56
CA ASP A 110 -23.82 3.18 -3.23
C ASP A 110 -24.06 1.68 -3.49
N PRO A 111 -24.37 0.85 -2.46
CA PRO A 111 -24.62 -0.58 -2.65
C PRO A 111 -25.82 -0.87 -3.57
N ALA A 112 -26.72 0.11 -3.77
CA ALA A 112 -27.85 -0.02 -4.69
C ALA A 112 -27.45 0.07 -6.17
N LEU A 113 -26.22 0.52 -6.48
CA LEU A 113 -25.73 0.65 -7.85
C LEU A 113 -24.90 -0.57 -8.25
N SER A 114 -25.14 -1.10 -9.44
CA SER A 114 -24.34 -2.19 -10.00
C SER A 114 -23.08 -1.68 -10.69
N PRO A 115 -21.97 -2.44 -10.68
CA PRO A 115 -20.73 -2.04 -11.32
C PRO A 115 -20.90 -1.82 -12.83
N PRO A 116 -20.12 -0.94 -13.46
CA PRO A 116 -19.02 -0.17 -12.88
C PRO A 116 -19.49 1.17 -12.28
N MET A 117 -20.78 1.33 -11.93
CA MET A 117 -21.22 2.59 -11.34
C MET A 117 -20.63 2.78 -9.95
N HIS A 118 -20.09 3.97 -9.74
CA HIS A 118 -19.76 4.50 -8.42
C HIS A 118 -20.49 5.84 -8.25
N ALA A 119 -21.15 6.00 -7.12
CA ALA A 119 -21.71 7.26 -6.65
C ALA A 119 -21.48 7.34 -5.14
N ALA A 120 -21.57 8.55 -4.59
CA ALA A 120 -21.61 8.74 -3.14
C ALA A 120 -22.72 7.84 -2.56
N PRO A 121 -22.43 7.04 -1.52
CA PRO A 121 -23.45 6.18 -0.94
C PRO A 121 -24.58 6.97 -0.26
N THR A 122 -25.68 6.29 0.07
CA THR A 122 -26.91 6.94 0.58
C THR A 122 -27.07 6.73 2.10
N PRO A 123 -27.50 7.73 2.91
CA PRO A 123 -27.72 9.14 2.57
C PRO A 123 -26.44 9.91 2.23
N ALA A 124 -26.53 10.77 1.20
CA ALA A 124 -25.41 11.59 0.73
C ALA A 124 -24.81 12.50 1.81
N THR A 125 -25.59 12.92 2.81
CA THR A 125 -25.17 13.89 3.83
C THR A 125 -23.97 13.42 4.65
N ALA A 126 -23.92 12.15 5.05
CA ALA A 126 -22.79 11.63 5.84
C ALA A 126 -21.48 11.55 5.02
N PHE A 127 -21.59 11.38 3.70
CA PHE A 127 -20.44 11.37 2.78
C PHE A 127 -19.97 12.78 2.43
N GLU A 128 -20.90 13.73 2.32
CA GLU A 128 -20.58 15.16 2.21
C GLU A 128 -19.81 15.63 3.44
N ASP A 129 -20.17 15.15 4.64
CA ASP A 129 -19.46 15.47 5.87
C ASP A 129 -18.01 14.95 5.83
N LEU A 130 -17.80 13.67 5.48
CA LEU A 130 -16.45 13.12 5.34
C LEU A 130 -15.64 13.82 4.23
N THR A 131 -16.25 14.11 3.09
CA THR A 131 -15.54 14.77 1.98
C THR A 131 -15.15 16.20 2.34
N ARG A 132 -16.04 16.92 3.02
CA ARG A 132 -15.77 18.26 3.55
C ARG A 132 -14.69 18.20 4.62
N ALA A 133 -14.80 17.26 5.56
CA ALA A 133 -13.79 17.03 6.57
C ALA A 133 -12.46 16.67 5.90
N ALA A 134 -12.40 15.85 4.86
CA ALA A 134 -11.13 15.48 4.23
C ALA A 134 -10.46 16.61 3.43
N GLU A 135 -11.16 17.69 3.10
CA GLU A 135 -10.60 18.87 2.39
C GLU A 135 -9.80 18.50 1.12
N GLY A 136 -10.31 17.55 0.34
CA GLY A 136 -9.68 17.06 -0.89
C GLY A 136 -8.58 15.99 -0.67
N ARG A 137 -8.37 15.51 0.55
CA ARG A 137 -7.38 14.45 0.87
C ARG A 137 -7.98 13.04 0.87
N LEU A 138 -9.25 12.92 0.50
CA LEU A 138 -9.95 11.65 0.41
C LEU A 138 -9.61 10.93 -0.89
N ALA A 139 -9.03 9.73 -0.76
CA ALA A 139 -8.84 8.76 -1.81
C ALA A 139 -10.02 7.78 -1.83
N ALA A 140 -10.98 8.05 -2.73
CA ALA A 140 -12.18 7.23 -2.86
C ALA A 140 -11.90 5.96 -3.66
N SER A 141 -12.34 4.81 -3.15
CA SER A 141 -12.15 3.54 -3.84
C SER A 141 -13.00 3.41 -5.11
N LEU A 142 -12.39 2.94 -6.20
CA LEU A 142 -13.01 2.73 -7.50
C LEU A 142 -12.63 1.35 -8.06
N ALA A 143 -13.63 0.55 -8.43
CA ALA A 143 -13.43 -0.80 -8.98
C ALA A 143 -13.91 -0.85 -10.45
N LEU A 144 -12.98 -1.08 -11.38
CA LEU A 144 -13.24 -1.03 -12.83
C LEU A 144 -12.88 -2.34 -13.55
N THR A 145 -13.15 -3.46 -12.89
CA THR A 145 -12.84 -4.81 -13.42
C THR A 145 -14.08 -5.56 -13.87
N LEU A 146 -15.26 -5.14 -13.40
CA LEU A 146 -16.54 -5.78 -13.64
C LEU A 146 -17.56 -4.82 -14.23
N THR A 147 -18.49 -5.37 -15.00
CA THR A 147 -19.70 -4.68 -15.47
C THR A 147 -20.91 -5.57 -15.28
N ALA A 148 -22.05 -4.98 -14.90
CA ALA A 148 -23.28 -5.70 -14.61
C ALA A 148 -24.50 -4.92 -15.10
N GLY A 149 -25.57 -5.65 -15.39
CA GLY A 149 -26.86 -5.04 -15.76
C GLY A 149 -27.45 -4.19 -14.62
N ALA A 150 -28.54 -3.48 -14.92
CA ALA A 150 -29.28 -2.72 -13.93
C ALA A 150 -29.85 -3.62 -12.81
N CYS A 151 -29.73 -3.19 -11.56
CA CYS A 151 -30.48 -3.78 -10.45
C CYS A 151 -31.99 -3.46 -10.59
N PRO A 152 -32.88 -4.23 -9.96
CA PRO A 152 -34.29 -3.88 -9.88
C PRO A 152 -34.47 -2.41 -9.44
N ASP A 153 -35.29 -1.67 -10.18
CA ASP A 153 -35.61 -0.25 -9.94
C ASP A 153 -34.44 0.76 -9.99
N ARG A 154 -33.24 0.33 -10.40
CA ARG A 154 -32.05 1.19 -10.51
C ARG A 154 -31.35 1.02 -11.85
N ALA A 155 -31.53 1.98 -12.75
CA ALA A 155 -30.87 1.99 -14.04
C ALA A 155 -29.34 2.08 -13.90
N ASN A 156 -28.62 1.33 -14.74
CA ASN A 156 -27.17 1.47 -14.91
C ASN A 156 -26.87 2.08 -16.29
N PRO A 157 -26.82 3.42 -16.41
CA PRO A 157 -26.57 4.08 -17.70
C PRO A 157 -25.15 3.90 -18.23
N ARG A 158 -24.23 3.35 -17.43
CA ARG A 158 -22.83 3.10 -17.84
C ARG A 158 -22.60 1.66 -18.28
N TYR A 159 -23.61 0.81 -18.17
CA TYR A 159 -23.55 -0.55 -18.66
C TYR A 159 -23.75 -0.59 -20.18
N ASP A 160 -22.76 -1.12 -20.89
CA ASP A 160 -22.85 -1.47 -22.29
C ASP A 160 -22.39 -2.93 -22.50
N PRO A 161 -23.24 -3.81 -23.08
CA PRO A 161 -22.83 -5.16 -23.48
C PRO A 161 -21.60 -5.21 -24.41
N ALA A 162 -21.32 -4.11 -25.13
CA ALA A 162 -20.14 -3.99 -25.97
C ALA A 162 -18.83 -3.93 -25.17
N ASP A 163 -18.86 -3.47 -23.92
CA ASP A 163 -17.68 -3.31 -23.07
C ASP A 163 -17.21 -4.62 -22.40
N ARG A 164 -17.95 -5.72 -22.57
CA ARG A 164 -17.62 -7.01 -21.98
C ARG A 164 -16.44 -7.67 -22.70
N VAL A 165 -15.58 -8.33 -21.93
CA VAL A 165 -14.54 -9.20 -22.48
C VAL A 165 -15.19 -10.41 -23.12
N ILE A 166 -14.78 -10.74 -24.35
CA ILE A 166 -15.30 -11.91 -25.07
C ILE A 166 -14.33 -13.08 -25.02
N GLY A 167 -14.89 -14.26 -24.74
CA GLY A 167 -14.19 -15.53 -24.68
C GLY A 167 -13.88 -16.14 -26.05
N PRO A 168 -13.12 -17.25 -26.06
CA PRO A 168 -12.78 -17.98 -27.29
C PRO A 168 -13.99 -18.59 -28.02
N ASP A 169 -15.11 -18.77 -27.32
CA ASP A 169 -16.40 -19.24 -27.81
C ASP A 169 -17.26 -18.12 -28.42
N GLY A 170 -16.77 -16.88 -28.41
CA GLY A 170 -17.51 -15.71 -28.87
C GLY A 170 -18.57 -15.20 -27.87
N LEU A 171 -18.64 -15.78 -26.66
CA LEU A 171 -19.55 -15.36 -25.60
C LEU A 171 -18.86 -14.43 -24.60
N PRO A 172 -19.61 -13.54 -23.91
CA PRO A 172 -19.05 -12.73 -22.84
C PRO A 172 -18.52 -13.57 -21.67
N LYS A 173 -17.34 -13.24 -21.15
CA LYS A 173 -16.75 -13.93 -20.00
C LYS A 173 -17.51 -13.57 -18.71
N PRO A 174 -18.19 -14.52 -18.06
CA PRO A 174 -18.90 -14.26 -16.82
C PRO A 174 -17.91 -14.08 -15.66
N ALA A 175 -18.28 -13.24 -14.70
CA ALA A 175 -17.54 -13.00 -13.47
C ALA A 175 -18.43 -13.22 -12.23
N GLY A 176 -19.46 -14.05 -12.38
CA GLY A 176 -20.42 -14.39 -11.33
C GLY A 176 -21.67 -13.50 -11.33
N ARG A 177 -22.19 -13.25 -10.12
CA ARG A 177 -23.39 -12.44 -9.89
C ARG A 177 -23.07 -11.30 -8.94
N TYR A 178 -23.54 -10.12 -9.28
CA TYR A 178 -23.54 -8.96 -8.41
C TYR A 178 -24.79 -8.96 -7.54
N ALA A 179 -24.65 -8.85 -6.22
CA ALA A 179 -25.77 -8.78 -5.30
C ALA A 179 -26.35 -7.35 -5.27
N CYS A 180 -27.60 -7.19 -5.69
CA CYS A 180 -28.34 -5.94 -5.51
C CYS A 180 -28.86 -5.82 -4.07
N ALA A 181 -29.17 -4.60 -3.64
CA ALA A 181 -29.65 -4.31 -2.29
C ALA A 181 -30.91 -5.10 -1.88
N GLU A 182 -31.79 -5.47 -2.83
CA GLU A 182 -33.02 -6.23 -2.57
C GLU A 182 -32.85 -7.76 -2.62
N GLY A 183 -31.62 -8.26 -2.72
CA GLY A 183 -31.31 -9.69 -2.64
C GLY A 183 -31.40 -10.45 -3.97
N GLU A 184 -32.02 -9.90 -5.01
CA GLU A 184 -31.89 -10.45 -6.36
C GLU A 184 -30.53 -10.07 -6.97
N GLY A 185 -29.69 -11.07 -7.28
CA GLY A 185 -28.42 -10.81 -7.95
C GLY A 185 -28.60 -10.60 -9.45
N VAL A 186 -27.79 -9.75 -10.07
CA VAL A 186 -27.70 -9.59 -11.53
C VAL A 186 -26.42 -10.24 -12.06
N ALA A 187 -26.42 -10.71 -13.30
CA ALA A 187 -25.21 -11.28 -13.90
C ALA A 187 -24.13 -10.19 -14.06
N ALA A 188 -22.89 -10.57 -13.76
CA ALA A 188 -21.70 -9.73 -13.92
C ALA A 188 -20.73 -10.36 -14.93
N TRP A 189 -20.01 -9.50 -15.64
CA TRP A 189 -19.02 -9.86 -16.65
C TRP A 189 -17.74 -9.09 -16.44
N LEU A 190 -16.64 -9.62 -16.97
CA LEU A 190 -15.38 -8.89 -17.00
C LEU A 190 -15.50 -7.65 -17.89
N LEU A 191 -15.00 -6.52 -17.39
CA LEU A 191 -14.92 -5.25 -18.10
C LEU A 191 -13.61 -5.19 -18.89
N ALA A 192 -13.67 -4.84 -20.18
CA ALA A 192 -12.47 -4.70 -20.99
C ALA A 192 -11.61 -3.50 -20.52
N PRO A 193 -10.27 -3.60 -20.48
CA PRO A 193 -9.41 -2.53 -19.94
C PRO A 193 -9.57 -1.16 -20.64
N ASN A 194 -9.84 -1.13 -21.94
CA ASN A 194 -10.11 0.10 -22.68
C ASN A 194 -11.49 0.71 -22.33
N ALA A 195 -12.47 -0.12 -21.95
CA ALA A 195 -13.74 0.35 -21.42
C ALA A 195 -13.58 0.90 -19.99
N ALA A 196 -12.76 0.25 -19.16
CA ALA A 196 -12.36 0.76 -17.85
C ALA A 196 -11.71 2.15 -17.96
N GLU A 197 -10.83 2.37 -18.95
CA GLU A 197 -10.25 3.68 -19.28
C GLU A 197 -11.33 4.76 -19.50
N ARG A 198 -12.26 4.52 -20.43
CA ARG A 198 -13.34 5.46 -20.76
C ARG A 198 -14.25 5.74 -19.56
N ILE A 199 -14.74 4.68 -18.92
CA ILE A 199 -15.72 4.77 -17.83
C ILE A 199 -15.10 5.40 -16.59
N GLY A 200 -13.86 5.01 -16.26
CA GLY A 200 -13.12 5.49 -15.11
C GLY A 200 -12.90 6.99 -15.16
N VAL A 201 -12.53 7.56 -16.31
CA VAL A 201 -12.33 9.01 -16.45
C VAL A 201 -13.62 9.80 -16.20
N ASP A 202 -14.75 9.33 -16.72
CA ASP A 202 -16.04 9.99 -16.49
C ASP A 202 -16.50 9.88 -15.02
N LEU A 203 -16.26 8.75 -14.38
CA LEU A 203 -16.51 8.57 -12.94
C LEU A 203 -15.59 9.45 -12.10
N GLY A 204 -14.30 9.50 -12.43
CA GLY A 204 -13.31 10.34 -11.76
C GLY A 204 -13.73 11.82 -11.77
N ARG A 205 -14.16 12.35 -12.92
CA ARG A 205 -14.68 13.72 -13.00
C ARG A 205 -15.90 13.95 -12.10
N SER A 206 -16.81 12.97 -12.05
CA SER A 206 -17.99 13.05 -11.19
C SER A 206 -17.62 13.07 -9.71
N LEU A 207 -16.65 12.24 -9.30
CA LEU A 207 -16.16 12.19 -7.93
C LEU A 207 -15.40 13.47 -7.56
N ALA A 208 -14.55 13.97 -8.46
CA ALA A 208 -13.83 15.22 -8.29
C ALA A 208 -14.80 16.41 -8.08
N ALA A 209 -15.88 16.46 -8.84
CA ALA A 209 -16.94 17.47 -8.68
C ALA A 209 -17.66 17.38 -7.31
N SER A 210 -17.59 16.24 -6.63
CA SER A 210 -18.12 16.04 -5.28
C SER A 210 -17.11 16.36 -4.16
N GLY A 211 -15.88 16.77 -4.50
CA GLY A 211 -14.84 17.14 -3.52
C GLY A 211 -13.83 16.04 -3.20
N VAL A 212 -13.92 14.88 -3.85
CA VAL A 212 -12.89 13.84 -3.80
C VAL A 212 -11.64 14.35 -4.52
N GLY A 213 -10.47 14.34 -3.86
CA GLY A 213 -9.23 14.81 -4.47
C GLY A 213 -8.24 13.72 -4.85
N ALA A 214 -8.52 12.45 -4.54
CA ALA A 214 -7.72 11.32 -4.96
C ALA A 214 -8.59 10.08 -5.21
N LEU A 215 -8.04 9.07 -5.88
CA LEU A 215 -8.71 7.78 -6.10
C LEU A 215 -7.84 6.63 -5.61
N ASP A 216 -8.48 5.58 -5.09
CA ASP A 216 -7.86 4.29 -4.79
C ASP A 216 -8.43 3.24 -5.73
N LEU A 217 -7.63 2.71 -6.66
CA LEU A 217 -8.08 1.75 -7.65
C LEU A 217 -8.06 0.34 -7.09
N ALA A 218 -9.16 0.01 -6.39
CA ALA A 218 -9.38 -1.31 -5.82
C ALA A 218 -9.16 -2.38 -6.88
N ASP A 219 -8.26 -3.31 -6.53
CA ASP A 219 -7.95 -4.54 -7.25
C ASP A 219 -7.33 -4.38 -8.66
N LEU A 220 -7.56 -3.27 -9.37
CA LEU A 220 -7.17 -3.08 -10.77
C LEU A 220 -5.66 -2.95 -10.96
N ALA A 221 -5.04 -2.13 -10.12
CA ALA A 221 -3.63 -1.77 -10.23
C ALA A 221 -2.69 -2.86 -9.70
N ALA A 222 -3.22 -3.81 -8.93
CA ALA A 222 -2.47 -4.98 -8.53
C ALA A 222 -2.75 -6.19 -9.43
N PHE A 223 -3.82 -6.19 -10.24
CA PHE A 223 -4.22 -7.36 -11.01
C PHE A 223 -3.34 -7.62 -12.25
N ASN A 224 -2.95 -8.88 -12.43
CA ASN A 224 -2.36 -9.39 -13.66
C ASN A 224 -3.48 -9.66 -14.69
N PRO A 225 -3.58 -8.89 -15.80
CA PRO A 225 -4.64 -9.08 -16.79
C PRO A 225 -4.55 -10.41 -17.54
N GLY A 226 -3.41 -11.11 -17.47
CA GLY A 226 -3.23 -12.46 -18.02
C GLY A 226 -3.75 -13.58 -17.12
N TYR A 227 -4.09 -13.29 -15.86
CA TYR A 227 -4.60 -14.27 -14.89
C TYR A 227 -6.12 -14.20 -14.77
N ALA A 228 -6.73 -15.31 -14.35
CA ALA A 228 -8.18 -15.32 -14.11
C ALA A 228 -8.53 -14.36 -12.97
N TRP A 229 -9.57 -13.55 -13.18
CA TRP A 229 -10.10 -12.69 -12.14
C TRP A 229 -10.77 -13.53 -11.04
N PRO A 230 -10.71 -13.15 -9.75
CA PRO A 230 -11.43 -13.86 -8.69
C PRO A 230 -12.92 -14.06 -8.99
N GLY A 231 -13.35 -15.31 -9.04
CA GLY A 231 -14.74 -15.67 -9.36
C GLY A 231 -15.07 -15.67 -10.86
N ALA A 232 -14.09 -15.49 -11.74
CA ALA A 232 -14.21 -15.70 -13.18
C ALA A 232 -13.39 -16.94 -13.60
N ASP A 233 -13.89 -17.65 -14.61
CA ASP A 233 -13.21 -18.83 -15.17
C ASP A 233 -12.02 -18.46 -16.09
N ASP A 234 -11.82 -17.17 -16.37
CA ASP A 234 -10.88 -16.70 -17.38
C ASP A 234 -10.41 -15.25 -17.10
N ASN A 235 -9.46 -14.77 -17.90
CA ASN A 235 -8.77 -13.49 -17.72
C ASN A 235 -9.42 -12.31 -18.47
N ALA A 236 -8.89 -11.10 -18.26
CA ALA A 236 -9.44 -9.87 -18.83
C ALA A 236 -9.05 -9.61 -20.30
N LEU A 237 -8.41 -10.59 -20.98
CA LEU A 237 -8.01 -10.46 -22.38
C LEU A 237 -9.13 -10.90 -23.32
N ASP A 238 -9.46 -10.05 -24.29
CA ASP A 238 -10.45 -10.37 -25.31
C ASP A 238 -9.85 -11.32 -26.36
N ARG A 239 -10.49 -12.47 -26.55
CA ARG A 239 -10.02 -13.51 -27.47
C ARG A 239 -10.81 -13.54 -28.78
N SER A 240 -11.85 -12.71 -28.90
CA SER A 240 -12.61 -12.53 -30.13
C SER A 240 -12.23 -11.20 -30.79
N PRO A 241 -12.19 -11.10 -32.13
CA PRO A 241 -11.82 -9.87 -32.82
C PRO A 241 -12.94 -8.82 -32.73
N ARG A 242 -13.14 -8.23 -31.55
CA ARG A 242 -13.75 -6.91 -31.44
C ARG A 242 -12.67 -5.87 -31.71
N PRO A 243 -12.90 -4.88 -32.59
CA PRO A 243 -11.96 -3.79 -32.75
C PRO A 243 -11.79 -3.08 -31.40
N ASN A 244 -10.53 -2.93 -30.97
CA ASN A 244 -10.07 -2.10 -29.84
C ASN A 244 -10.10 -2.72 -28.43
N HIS A 245 -10.50 -3.98 -28.25
CA HIS A 245 -10.31 -4.64 -26.94
C HIS A 245 -8.91 -5.25 -26.83
N PRO A 246 -8.22 -5.11 -25.67
CA PRO A 246 -6.93 -5.72 -25.44
C PRO A 246 -6.96 -7.24 -25.61
N ALA A 247 -6.12 -7.75 -26.49
CA ALA A 247 -5.97 -9.20 -26.72
C ALA A 247 -4.68 -9.77 -26.14
N THR A 248 -3.79 -8.91 -25.66
CA THR A 248 -2.49 -9.26 -25.07
C THR A 248 -2.36 -8.60 -23.69
N VAL A 249 -1.50 -9.17 -22.83
CA VAL A 249 -1.15 -8.55 -21.54
C VAL A 249 -0.56 -7.16 -21.74
N GLY A 250 0.29 -6.97 -22.76
CA GLY A 250 0.86 -5.67 -23.11
C GLY A 250 -0.20 -4.62 -23.43
N ASP A 251 -1.18 -4.94 -24.27
CA ASP A 251 -2.29 -4.03 -24.60
C ASP A 251 -3.12 -3.67 -23.37
N ALA A 252 -3.37 -4.64 -22.48
CA ALA A 252 -4.14 -4.43 -21.27
C ALA A 252 -3.38 -3.50 -20.30
N ILE A 253 -2.09 -3.75 -20.06
CA ILE A 253 -1.22 -2.88 -19.26
C ILE A 253 -1.20 -1.46 -19.82
N GLN A 254 -1.08 -1.30 -21.15
CA GLN A 254 -1.08 0.02 -21.78
C GLN A 254 -2.42 0.76 -21.60
N SER A 255 -3.55 0.04 -21.65
CA SER A 255 -4.86 0.65 -21.33
C SER A 255 -4.95 1.09 -19.88
N TYR A 256 -4.47 0.29 -18.92
CA TYR A 256 -4.47 0.71 -17.51
C TYR A 256 -3.53 1.88 -17.23
N LYS A 257 -2.35 1.91 -17.86
CA LYS A 257 -1.44 3.07 -17.81
C LYS A 257 -2.13 4.35 -18.26
N ARG A 258 -2.84 4.32 -19.40
CA ARG A 258 -3.60 5.48 -19.89
C ARG A 258 -4.75 5.87 -18.96
N LEU A 259 -5.46 4.89 -18.40
CA LEU A 259 -6.48 5.13 -17.38
C LEU A 259 -5.88 5.88 -16.18
N PHE A 260 -4.78 5.38 -15.61
CA PHE A 260 -4.20 5.97 -14.39
C PHE A 260 -3.72 7.40 -14.64
N GLN A 261 -3.00 7.64 -15.74
CA GLN A 261 -2.58 9.00 -16.14
C GLN A 261 -3.76 9.94 -16.37
N SER A 262 -4.84 9.43 -16.98
CA SER A 262 -6.04 10.23 -17.20
C SER A 262 -6.73 10.57 -15.88
N LEU A 263 -6.81 9.63 -14.95
CA LEU A 263 -7.34 9.86 -13.60
C LEU A 263 -6.49 10.84 -12.81
N GLN A 264 -5.16 10.73 -12.89
CA GLN A 264 -4.21 11.69 -12.31
C GLN A 264 -4.45 13.11 -12.81
N ALA A 265 -4.86 13.26 -14.07
CA ALA A 265 -5.11 14.55 -14.68
C ALA A 265 -6.46 15.16 -14.31
N VAL A 266 -7.48 14.34 -14.02
CA VAL A 266 -8.85 14.84 -13.78
C VAL A 266 -9.26 14.87 -12.31
N VAL A 267 -8.64 14.05 -11.44
CA VAL A 267 -8.97 14.00 -10.00
C VAL A 267 -7.83 14.51 -9.15
N GLY A 268 -6.65 13.88 -9.26
CA GLY A 268 -5.52 14.10 -8.36
C GLY A 268 -4.75 12.79 -8.17
N PRO A 269 -4.08 12.56 -7.04
CA PRO A 269 -3.34 11.33 -6.80
C PRO A 269 -4.16 10.05 -7.04
N VAL A 270 -3.55 9.05 -7.66
CA VAL A 270 -4.14 7.74 -7.92
C VAL A 270 -3.33 6.68 -7.18
N PHE A 271 -4.03 5.91 -6.35
CA PHE A 271 -3.48 4.91 -5.47
C PHE A 271 -3.92 3.50 -5.83
N SER A 272 -3.27 2.52 -5.21
CA SER A 272 -3.62 1.11 -5.28
C SER A 272 -3.49 0.47 -3.90
N PRO A 273 -4.33 -0.52 -3.55
CA PRO A 273 -4.14 -1.28 -2.31
C PRO A 273 -2.88 -2.17 -2.31
N GLY A 274 -2.12 -2.21 -3.41
CA GLY A 274 -0.98 -3.10 -3.60
C GLY A 274 -1.39 -4.55 -3.86
N GLY A 275 -0.44 -5.40 -4.25
CA GLY A 275 -0.72 -6.81 -4.52
C GLY A 275 -0.78 -7.70 -3.28
N SER A 276 -1.75 -8.61 -3.22
CA SER A 276 -1.99 -9.50 -2.08
C SER A 276 -2.31 -10.97 -2.42
N GLY A 277 -2.82 -11.26 -3.61
CA GLY A 277 -3.23 -12.61 -4.03
C GLY A 277 -2.51 -13.21 -5.26
N LEU A 278 -2.91 -14.44 -5.60
CA LEU A 278 -2.43 -15.21 -6.76
C LEU A 278 -2.60 -14.53 -8.12
N TRP A 279 -3.62 -13.69 -8.20
CA TRP A 279 -3.97 -12.87 -9.36
C TRP A 279 -3.34 -11.48 -9.30
N GLU A 280 -2.71 -11.12 -8.17
CA GLU A 280 -2.16 -9.80 -7.90
C GLU A 280 -0.62 -9.73 -7.93
N ARG A 281 0.08 -10.87 -7.83
CA ARG A 281 1.53 -11.14 -8.05
C ARG A 281 2.52 -9.93 -8.15
N GLY A 282 2.42 -8.93 -7.27
CA GLY A 282 3.23 -7.70 -7.35
C GLY A 282 3.16 -6.95 -8.68
N TYR A 283 2.03 -7.01 -9.40
CA TYR A 283 1.90 -6.34 -10.71
C TYR A 283 1.87 -4.82 -10.61
N ASP A 284 1.63 -4.29 -9.41
CA ASP A 284 1.71 -2.87 -9.09
C ASP A 284 3.08 -2.27 -9.43
N SER A 285 4.18 -3.04 -9.41
CA SER A 285 5.49 -2.60 -9.88
C SER A 285 5.54 -2.26 -11.38
N PHE A 286 4.72 -2.89 -12.24
CA PHE A 286 4.64 -2.54 -13.67
C PHE A 286 3.97 -1.19 -13.92
N TYR A 287 3.26 -0.67 -12.90
CA TYR A 287 2.58 0.62 -12.95
C TYR A 287 3.30 1.69 -12.12
N ALA A 288 4.51 1.41 -11.61
CA ALA A 288 5.33 2.42 -10.96
C ALA A 288 5.57 3.59 -11.92
N GLY A 289 5.23 4.79 -11.47
CA GLY A 289 5.26 6.02 -12.30
C GLY A 289 3.95 6.37 -13.00
N TYR A 290 3.01 5.42 -13.06
CA TYR A 290 1.63 5.63 -13.50
C TYR A 290 0.66 5.71 -12.33
N LEU A 291 1.02 5.13 -11.17
CA LEU A 291 0.37 5.30 -9.87
C LEU A 291 1.19 6.27 -9.03
N ASP A 292 0.53 7.12 -8.24
CA ASP A 292 1.21 8.03 -7.31
C ASP A 292 1.66 7.32 -6.04
N GLY A 293 0.94 6.28 -5.62
CA GLY A 293 1.37 5.40 -4.54
C GLY A 293 0.60 4.09 -4.44
N ALA A 294 1.09 3.18 -3.61
CA ALA A 294 0.45 1.90 -3.35
C ALA A 294 0.70 1.37 -1.93
N GLY A 295 -0.29 0.66 -1.38
CA GLY A 295 -0.20 -0.08 -0.12
C GLY A 295 0.67 -1.33 -0.27
N ARG A 296 1.97 -1.14 -0.46
CA ARG A 296 2.88 -2.20 -0.93
C ARG A 296 3.25 -3.16 0.19
N GLY A 297 2.67 -4.37 0.14
CA GLY A 297 3.05 -5.48 1.00
C GLY A 297 4.14 -6.38 0.39
N LEU A 298 4.62 -7.35 1.17
CA LEU A 298 5.66 -8.31 0.74
C LEU A 298 5.09 -9.54 0.00
N SER A 299 3.84 -9.48 -0.46
CA SER A 299 3.18 -10.65 -1.09
C SER A 299 3.86 -11.02 -2.41
N THR A 300 4.27 -12.27 -2.52
CA THR A 300 4.99 -12.80 -3.70
C THR A 300 4.08 -13.46 -4.73
N GLY A 301 2.75 -13.40 -4.57
CA GLY A 301 1.81 -14.07 -5.48
C GLY A 301 1.89 -15.60 -5.45
N ALA A 302 2.25 -16.18 -4.29
CA ALA A 302 2.21 -17.63 -4.05
C ALA A 302 0.78 -18.15 -3.86
N ILE A 303 0.55 -19.45 -4.08
CA ILE A 303 -0.77 -20.11 -3.89
C ILE A 303 -1.16 -20.13 -2.41
N ASP A 304 -0.17 -20.18 -1.55
CA ASP A 304 -0.28 -20.09 -0.09
C ASP A 304 0.68 -18.99 0.36
N PRO A 305 0.28 -17.70 0.29
CA PRO A 305 1.17 -16.63 0.67
C PRO A 305 1.39 -16.71 2.18
N ALA A 306 2.66 -16.77 2.60
CA ALA A 306 3.02 -16.53 3.99
C ALA A 306 2.54 -15.13 4.44
N ALA A 307 2.48 -14.90 5.74
CA ALA A 307 2.28 -13.56 6.27
C ALA A 307 3.45 -12.65 5.85
N GLY A 308 3.19 -11.35 5.70
CA GLY A 308 4.20 -10.34 5.37
C GLY A 308 5.43 -10.36 6.29
N ASP A 309 5.23 -10.58 7.58
CA ASP A 309 6.27 -10.63 8.62
C ASP A 309 7.09 -11.93 8.63
N ASP A 310 6.66 -12.96 7.89
CA ASP A 310 7.39 -14.20 7.65
C ASP A 310 8.21 -14.18 6.34
N TYR A 311 8.12 -13.12 5.53
CA TYR A 311 8.84 -13.01 4.26
C TYR A 311 10.28 -12.54 4.40
N LEU A 312 11.05 -12.77 3.32
CA LEU A 312 12.38 -12.19 3.16
C LEU A 312 12.30 -10.66 3.08
N VAL A 313 13.22 -9.99 3.77
CA VAL A 313 13.37 -8.54 3.75
C VAL A 313 14.48 -8.18 2.75
N VAL A 314 14.08 -7.88 1.51
CA VAL A 314 14.96 -7.53 0.38
C VAL A 314 14.47 -6.25 -0.26
N PRO A 315 14.82 -5.07 0.30
CA PRO A 315 14.24 -3.80 -0.12
C PRO A 315 14.92 -3.20 -1.35
N ASP A 316 15.99 -3.79 -1.88
CA ASP A 316 16.82 -3.22 -2.95
C ASP A 316 16.02 -2.80 -4.18
N TYR A 317 15.13 -3.67 -4.68
CA TYR A 317 14.30 -3.34 -5.84
C TYR A 317 13.32 -2.20 -5.54
N GLU A 318 12.69 -2.23 -4.38
CA GLU A 318 11.76 -1.19 -3.95
C GLU A 318 12.48 0.16 -3.87
N LEU A 319 13.59 0.21 -3.15
CA LEU A 319 14.33 1.44 -2.89
C LEU A 319 15.01 2.02 -4.13
N SER A 320 15.51 1.17 -5.04
CA SER A 320 16.28 1.61 -6.22
C SER A 320 15.42 1.87 -7.45
N VAL A 321 14.33 1.11 -7.63
CA VAL A 321 13.51 1.15 -8.86
C VAL A 321 12.13 1.75 -8.61
N VAL A 322 11.44 1.31 -7.56
CA VAL A 322 10.02 1.63 -7.37
C VAL A 322 9.83 2.97 -6.64
N ARG A 323 10.49 3.16 -5.49
CA ARG A 323 10.40 4.36 -4.65
C ARG A 323 10.63 5.66 -5.44
N PRO A 324 11.59 5.77 -6.38
CA PRO A 324 11.75 6.99 -7.17
C PRO A 324 10.56 7.31 -8.08
N ARG A 325 9.72 6.32 -8.39
CA ARG A 325 8.62 6.42 -9.35
C ARG A 325 7.24 6.57 -8.71
N MET A 326 7.03 5.98 -7.54
CA MET A 326 5.77 6.10 -6.78
C MET A 326 6.03 5.99 -5.27
N VAL A 327 5.07 6.41 -4.44
CA VAL A 327 5.15 6.26 -2.98
C VAL A 327 4.58 4.91 -2.54
N GLY A 328 5.43 4.01 -2.05
CA GLY A 328 4.97 2.90 -1.21
C GLY A 328 4.53 3.42 0.16
N TYR A 329 3.43 2.92 0.71
CA TYR A 329 2.97 3.27 2.06
C TYR A 329 2.57 2.03 2.86
N GLY A 330 2.92 2.01 4.15
CA GLY A 330 2.70 0.86 5.03
C GLY A 330 3.30 -0.44 4.47
N MET A 331 2.71 -1.58 4.82
CA MET A 331 3.09 -2.91 4.32
C MET A 331 1.88 -3.72 3.83
N GLY A 332 0.90 -3.05 3.22
CA GLY A 332 -0.39 -3.63 2.83
C GLY A 332 -1.44 -3.49 3.93
N ASP A 333 -2.26 -4.52 4.16
CA ASP A 333 -3.18 -4.55 5.30
C ASP A 333 -2.59 -5.35 6.48
N TYR A 334 -2.99 -5.06 7.73
CA TYR A 334 -2.44 -5.72 8.91
C TYR A 334 -2.71 -7.22 8.93
N ALA A 335 -3.88 -7.66 8.46
CA ALA A 335 -4.24 -9.07 8.42
C ALA A 335 -3.35 -9.87 7.45
N ARG A 336 -2.94 -9.25 6.33
CA ARG A 336 -1.99 -9.79 5.37
C ARG A 336 -0.56 -9.76 5.92
N PHE A 337 -0.19 -8.69 6.62
CA PHE A 337 1.18 -8.55 7.10
C PHE A 337 1.49 -9.49 8.27
N PHE A 338 0.61 -9.63 9.26
CA PHE A 338 0.88 -10.48 10.44
C PHE A 338 0.30 -11.90 10.33
N GLY A 339 -0.44 -12.18 9.26
CA GLY A 339 -1.30 -13.36 9.18
C GLY A 339 -2.52 -13.22 10.10
N ASP A 340 -3.67 -13.72 9.64
CA ASP A 340 -4.93 -13.54 10.37
C ASP A 340 -5.77 -14.82 10.35
N PRO A 341 -5.27 -15.93 10.92
CA PRO A 341 -5.94 -17.22 10.86
C PRO A 341 -7.30 -17.23 11.58
N ASP A 342 -7.54 -16.29 12.51
CA ASP A 342 -8.79 -16.16 13.25
C ASP A 342 -9.69 -15.00 12.78
N GLY A 343 -9.27 -14.27 11.74
CA GLY A 343 -10.02 -13.16 11.13
C GLY A 343 -10.10 -11.89 12.00
N ARG A 344 -9.44 -11.85 13.16
CA ARG A 344 -9.61 -10.78 14.13
C ARG A 344 -8.96 -9.48 13.70
N LEU A 345 -7.89 -9.52 12.91
CA LEU A 345 -7.29 -8.31 12.35
C LEU A 345 -8.14 -7.76 11.22
N ALA A 346 -8.62 -8.61 10.30
CA ALA A 346 -9.49 -8.20 9.20
C ALA A 346 -10.80 -7.56 9.70
N ASP A 347 -11.35 -8.05 10.81
CA ASP A 347 -12.57 -7.54 11.44
C ASP A 347 -12.33 -6.37 12.42
N ALA A 348 -11.08 -5.89 12.55
CA ALA A 348 -10.68 -4.89 13.56
C ALA A 348 -11.15 -5.26 14.98
N ALA A 349 -11.06 -6.54 15.33
CA ALA A 349 -11.56 -7.12 16.58
C ALA A 349 -10.48 -7.21 17.67
N ARG A 350 -9.24 -6.78 17.41
CA ARG A 350 -8.19 -6.64 18.42
C ARG A 350 -7.22 -5.50 18.08
N PRO A 351 -6.59 -4.88 19.08
CA PRO A 351 -5.45 -4.00 18.85
C PRO A 351 -4.23 -4.80 18.39
N LEU A 352 -3.27 -4.10 17.79
CA LEU A 352 -1.92 -4.60 17.59
C LEU A 352 -1.17 -4.64 18.91
N SER A 353 -0.32 -5.65 19.07
CA SER A 353 0.66 -5.71 20.15
C SER A 353 1.83 -4.76 19.89
N ALA A 354 2.56 -4.42 20.95
CA ALA A 354 3.78 -3.62 20.87
C ALA A 354 4.80 -4.18 19.84
N SER A 355 5.00 -5.51 19.82
CA SER A 355 5.92 -6.16 18.89
C SER A 355 5.44 -6.12 17.44
N GLU A 356 4.12 -6.22 17.21
CA GLU A 356 3.53 -6.08 15.87
C GLU A 356 3.74 -4.65 15.35
N ILE A 357 3.47 -3.64 16.17
CA ILE A 357 3.72 -2.22 15.82
C ILE A 357 5.20 -2.00 15.48
N ASP A 358 6.10 -2.54 16.30
CA ASP A 358 7.54 -2.42 16.09
C ASP A 358 7.98 -3.08 14.76
N SER A 359 7.48 -4.29 14.47
CA SER A 359 7.75 -5.03 13.22
C SER A 359 7.24 -4.31 11.98
N TRP A 360 6.00 -3.82 12.02
CA TRP A 360 5.40 -3.04 10.94
C TRP A 360 6.22 -1.79 10.62
N ARG A 361 6.62 -1.04 11.64
CA ARG A 361 7.39 0.19 11.49
C ARG A 361 8.80 -0.08 10.96
N ALA A 362 9.52 -1.05 11.53
CA ALA A 362 10.84 -1.43 11.06
C ALA A 362 10.81 -1.86 9.59
N THR A 363 9.81 -2.64 9.20
CA THR A 363 9.66 -3.11 7.82
C THR A 363 9.28 -1.97 6.87
N SER A 364 8.36 -1.09 7.27
CA SER A 364 8.01 0.11 6.48
C SER A 364 9.23 0.99 6.23
N LEU A 365 10.08 1.18 7.26
CA LEU A 365 11.34 1.91 7.15
C LEU A 365 12.36 1.18 6.24
N ALA A 366 12.44 -0.15 6.32
CA ALA A 366 13.36 -0.94 5.49
C ALA A 366 13.08 -0.79 4.00
N TYR A 367 11.80 -0.72 3.62
CA TYR A 367 11.37 -0.52 2.24
C TYR A 367 11.24 0.96 1.84
N GLY A 368 11.53 1.89 2.76
CA GLY A 368 11.43 3.33 2.50
C GLY A 368 10.00 3.76 2.14
N HIS A 369 9.01 3.14 2.80
CA HIS A 369 7.60 3.43 2.61
C HIS A 369 7.12 4.55 3.55
N ALA A 370 6.21 5.40 3.06
CA ALA A 370 5.53 6.39 3.88
C ALA A 370 4.79 5.73 5.06
N GLY A 371 4.63 6.50 6.14
CA GLY A 371 3.84 6.07 7.29
C GLY A 371 2.43 5.70 6.86
N ALA A 372 1.91 4.62 7.42
CA ALA A 372 0.52 4.26 7.24
C ALA A 372 -0.04 3.42 8.37
N TRP A 373 -1.33 3.62 8.67
CA TRP A 373 -2.07 2.79 9.62
C TRP A 373 -3.52 2.57 9.19
N GLN A 374 -4.17 1.62 9.85
CA GLN A 374 -5.60 1.37 9.70
C GLN A 374 -6.40 1.88 10.87
N VAL A 375 -7.60 2.37 10.57
CA VAL A 375 -8.61 2.75 11.55
C VAL A 375 -9.81 1.84 11.38
N GLY A 376 -10.16 1.10 12.43
CA GLY A 376 -11.35 0.25 12.41
C GLY A 376 -12.63 1.06 12.59
N THR A 377 -13.50 1.11 11.59
CA THR A 377 -14.84 1.73 11.70
C THR A 377 -15.67 1.15 12.85
N ARG A 378 -15.53 -0.15 13.16
CA ARG A 378 -16.14 -0.77 14.34
C ARG A 378 -15.65 -0.15 15.65
N ALA A 379 -14.36 0.16 15.75
CA ALA A 379 -13.78 0.80 16.92
C ALA A 379 -14.40 2.19 17.13
N LEU A 380 -14.54 2.97 16.04
CA LEU A 380 -15.21 4.27 16.06
C LEU A 380 -16.68 4.17 16.48
N ALA A 381 -17.42 3.20 15.97
CA ALA A 381 -18.87 3.07 16.21
C ALA A 381 -19.21 2.49 17.60
N GLN A 382 -18.40 1.56 18.11
CA GLN A 382 -18.71 0.80 19.32
C GLN A 382 -17.87 1.22 20.54
N GLY A 383 -16.96 2.20 20.37
CA GLY A 383 -15.99 2.57 21.41
C GLY A 383 -15.06 1.42 21.78
N ALA A 384 -14.88 0.45 20.88
CA ALA A 384 -13.94 -0.66 21.06
C ALA A 384 -12.50 -0.17 20.84
N PRO A 385 -11.49 -0.85 21.42
CA PRO A 385 -10.09 -0.57 21.10
C PRO A 385 -9.85 -0.72 19.59
N ASP A 386 -9.22 0.30 19.00
CA ASP A 386 -8.78 0.32 17.61
C ASP A 386 -7.46 -0.47 17.45
N PHE A 387 -6.95 -0.59 16.22
CA PHE A 387 -5.66 -1.24 15.97
C PHE A 387 -4.52 -0.56 16.73
N LEU A 388 -4.52 0.78 16.70
CA LEU A 388 -3.59 1.65 17.41
C LEU A 388 -4.35 2.55 18.39
N SER A 389 -3.79 2.75 19.60
CA SER A 389 -4.31 3.77 20.52
C SER A 389 -4.20 5.17 19.90
N ARG A 390 -4.91 6.17 20.45
CA ARG A 390 -4.80 7.56 19.94
C ARG A 390 -3.39 8.11 20.11
N ALA A 391 -2.73 7.83 21.22
CA ALA A 391 -1.34 8.17 21.41
C ALA A 391 -0.44 7.52 20.36
N GLU A 392 -0.64 6.23 20.05
CA GLU A 392 0.16 5.56 19.03
C GLU A 392 -0.11 6.09 17.61
N GLN A 393 -1.35 6.49 17.27
CA GLN A 393 -1.65 7.16 15.99
C GLN A 393 -0.92 8.50 15.85
N VAL A 394 -0.95 9.33 16.91
CA VAL A 394 -0.24 10.62 16.94
C VAL A 394 1.27 10.39 16.87
N LYS A 395 1.79 9.43 17.63
CA LYS A 395 3.20 9.04 17.59
C LYS A 395 3.61 8.59 16.19
N ASP A 396 2.87 7.67 15.58
CA ASP A 396 3.22 7.12 14.26
C ASP A 396 3.19 8.21 13.18
N TYR A 397 2.23 9.14 13.24
CA TYR A 397 2.22 10.31 12.36
C TYR A 397 3.49 11.15 12.49
N TYR A 398 3.81 11.66 13.68
CA TYR A 398 4.96 12.54 13.86
C TYR A 398 6.29 11.81 13.64
N LEU A 399 6.36 10.52 13.98
CA LEU A 399 7.54 9.72 13.76
C LEU A 399 7.78 9.48 12.27
N MET A 400 6.79 8.90 11.59
CA MET A 400 6.93 8.52 10.18
C MET A 400 7.00 9.74 9.28
N ARG A 401 6.17 10.78 9.50
CA ARG A 401 6.23 12.04 8.73
C ARG A 401 7.62 12.68 8.83
N GLY A 402 8.20 12.72 10.02
CA GLY A 402 9.52 13.29 10.26
C GLY A 402 10.65 12.54 9.53
N LEU A 403 10.57 11.21 9.47
CA LEU A 403 11.56 10.38 8.78
C LEU A 403 11.34 10.36 7.26
N GLN A 404 10.11 10.15 6.80
CA GLN A 404 9.80 9.93 5.38
C GLN A 404 10.10 11.16 4.52
N GLN A 405 9.96 12.37 5.07
CA GLN A 405 10.32 13.61 4.38
C GLN A 405 11.81 13.66 3.99
N ARG A 406 12.64 12.81 4.61
CA ARG A 406 14.09 12.75 4.38
C ARG A 406 14.50 11.60 3.46
N TYR A 407 13.78 10.48 3.41
CA TYR A 407 14.20 9.35 2.55
C TYR A 407 13.37 9.15 1.29
N LEU A 408 12.11 9.61 1.23
CA LEU A 408 11.24 9.31 0.09
C LEU A 408 11.80 9.90 -1.22
N ASP A 409 12.27 11.14 -1.19
CA ASP A 409 12.84 11.85 -2.36
C ASP A 409 14.36 11.82 -2.42
N ALA A 410 15.02 11.26 -1.41
CA ALA A 410 16.47 11.20 -1.39
C ALA A 410 17.00 10.18 -2.40
N GLU A 411 18.20 10.44 -2.90
CA GLU A 411 18.93 9.46 -3.71
C GLU A 411 19.40 8.32 -2.81
N LEU A 412 19.11 7.08 -3.19
CA LEU A 412 19.65 5.90 -2.49
C LEU A 412 21.13 5.74 -2.86
N ILE A 413 22.01 5.78 -1.87
CA ILE A 413 23.44 5.50 -2.05
C ILE A 413 23.71 4.01 -1.91
N ALA A 414 23.18 3.40 -0.84
CA ALA A 414 23.42 2.00 -0.58
C ALA A 414 22.32 1.31 0.24
N VAL A 415 22.16 0.02 -0.06
CA VAL A 415 21.58 -0.98 0.82
C VAL A 415 22.71 -1.94 1.20
N SER A 416 22.94 -2.07 2.49
CA SER A 416 23.98 -2.91 3.08
C SER A 416 23.35 -3.90 4.06
N TYR A 417 23.77 -5.16 3.96
CA TYR A 417 23.43 -6.25 4.87
C TYR A 417 24.58 -6.44 5.85
N ALA A 418 24.37 -6.04 7.11
CA ALA A 418 25.36 -6.15 8.16
C ALA A 418 25.39 -7.58 8.71
N GLY A 419 26.55 -8.22 8.67
CA GLY A 419 26.82 -9.52 9.29
C GLY A 419 28.16 -9.55 9.99
N ASP A 420 28.55 -10.72 10.50
CA ASP A 420 29.82 -10.90 11.22
C ASP A 420 31.05 -10.56 10.37
N ALA A 421 30.93 -10.69 9.05
CA ALA A 421 31.98 -10.40 8.09
C ALA A 421 31.98 -8.94 7.58
N GLY A 422 31.19 -8.06 8.22
CA GLY A 422 30.98 -6.67 7.80
C GLY A 422 29.71 -6.48 6.98
N GLU A 423 29.62 -5.35 6.28
CA GLU A 423 28.51 -5.00 5.40
C GLU A 423 28.68 -5.58 3.99
N LEU A 424 27.58 -6.11 3.43
CA LEU A 424 27.52 -6.68 2.08
C LEU A 424 26.42 -6.02 1.26
N ARG A 425 26.64 -5.84 -0.05
CA ARG A 425 25.55 -5.56 -1.01
C ARG A 425 24.73 -6.83 -1.28
N LEU A 426 23.54 -6.71 -1.87
CA LEU A 426 22.63 -7.84 -2.08
C LEU A 426 23.29 -9.02 -2.81
N SER A 427 23.99 -8.76 -3.91
CA SER A 427 24.72 -9.81 -4.65
C SER A 427 25.75 -10.54 -3.79
N GLY A 428 26.46 -9.81 -2.92
CA GLY A 428 27.41 -10.39 -1.97
C GLY A 428 26.74 -11.14 -0.82
N ALA A 429 25.58 -10.66 -0.35
CA ALA A 429 24.77 -11.31 0.66
C ALA A 429 24.22 -12.65 0.16
N LEU A 430 23.67 -12.67 -1.07
CA LEU A 430 23.21 -13.89 -1.75
C LEU A 430 24.35 -14.89 -1.98
N ALA A 431 25.51 -14.42 -2.45
CA ALA A 431 26.67 -15.28 -2.69
C ALA A 431 27.25 -15.92 -1.41
N ARG A 432 26.90 -15.38 -0.23
CA ARG A 432 27.34 -15.88 1.08
C ARG A 432 26.22 -16.55 1.88
N ASP A 433 25.08 -16.85 1.25
CA ASP A 433 23.92 -17.45 1.91
C ASP A 433 23.48 -16.67 3.17
N TYR A 434 23.54 -15.33 3.12
CA TYR A 434 23.10 -14.47 4.22
C TYR A 434 21.61 -14.69 4.54
N ASP A 435 21.24 -14.62 5.82
CA ASP A 435 19.84 -14.78 6.26
C ASP A 435 19.01 -13.54 5.91
N LEU A 436 18.37 -13.58 4.75
CA LEU A 436 17.47 -12.52 4.29
C LEU A 436 16.08 -12.55 4.94
N ALA A 437 15.76 -13.57 5.74
CA ALA A 437 14.50 -13.56 6.51
C ALA A 437 14.60 -12.63 7.72
N ARG A 438 15.81 -12.42 8.24
CA ARG A 438 16.06 -11.64 9.46
C ARG A 438 17.31 -10.76 9.34
N PRO A 439 17.38 -9.88 8.32
CA PRO A 439 18.59 -9.12 8.07
C PRO A 439 18.79 -8.00 9.09
N ARG A 440 20.05 -7.57 9.21
CA ARG A 440 20.42 -6.27 9.75
C ARG A 440 20.77 -5.37 8.58
N LEU A 441 20.02 -4.31 8.40
CA LEU A 441 20.13 -3.42 7.26
C LEU A 441 20.80 -2.11 7.66
N HIS A 442 21.63 -1.59 6.78
CA HIS A 442 22.11 -0.22 6.79
C HIS A 442 21.77 0.40 5.43
N LEU A 443 20.93 1.43 5.45
CA LEU A 443 20.48 2.17 4.29
C LEU A 443 21.10 3.57 4.33
N ALA A 444 21.78 3.95 3.25
CA ALA A 444 22.41 5.26 3.12
C ALA A 444 21.74 6.07 2.01
N TYR A 445 21.42 7.32 2.30
CA TYR A 445 20.73 8.25 1.42
C TYR A 445 21.52 9.55 1.29
N ALA A 446 21.49 10.15 0.10
CA ALA A 446 22.01 11.49 -0.12
C ALA A 446 20.87 12.51 -0.17
N LEU A 447 20.94 13.50 0.72
CA LEU A 447 20.08 14.67 0.70
C LEU A 447 20.90 15.94 0.44
N PRO A 448 20.26 17.01 -0.05
CA PRO A 448 20.88 18.34 -0.11
C PRO A 448 21.37 18.85 1.25
N SER A 449 20.73 18.44 2.35
CA SER A 449 21.13 18.78 3.72
C SER A 449 22.27 17.93 4.28
N GLY A 450 22.75 16.94 3.52
CA GLY A 450 23.78 15.97 3.91
C GLY A 450 23.25 14.54 3.94
N PRO A 451 24.10 13.55 4.31
CA PRO A 451 23.68 12.15 4.32
C PRO A 451 22.62 11.87 5.40
N LEU A 452 21.78 10.89 5.11
CA LEU A 452 20.93 10.19 6.07
C LEU A 452 21.34 8.72 6.09
N ASP A 453 21.67 8.23 7.27
CA ASP A 453 21.93 6.81 7.51
C ASP A 453 20.81 6.22 8.37
N LEU A 454 20.34 5.03 7.98
CA LEU A 454 19.26 4.30 8.65
C LEU A 454 19.68 2.85 8.89
N TRP A 455 19.77 2.46 10.15
CA TRP A 455 20.05 1.08 10.57
C TRP A 455 18.78 0.42 11.08
N ILE A 456 18.49 -0.79 10.64
CA ILE A 456 17.26 -1.53 10.99
C ILE A 456 17.62 -2.97 11.33
N ASN A 457 17.20 -3.44 12.49
CA ASN A 457 17.46 -4.79 12.97
C ASN A 457 16.22 -5.69 12.83
N HIS A 458 16.12 -6.51 11.78
CA HIS A 458 15.18 -7.64 11.76
C HIS A 458 15.80 -8.93 12.32
N GLY A 459 17.08 -8.89 12.69
CA GLY A 459 17.80 -9.99 13.29
C GLY A 459 17.31 -10.33 14.70
N GLN A 460 17.53 -11.57 15.11
CA GLN A 460 17.29 -11.97 16.49
C GLN A 460 18.31 -11.31 17.44
N GLY A 461 17.81 -10.88 18.59
CA GLY A 461 18.62 -10.26 19.63
C GLY A 461 19.11 -8.87 19.26
N ASP A 462 19.87 -8.27 20.18
CA ASP A 462 20.27 -6.88 20.03
C ASP A 462 21.43 -6.70 19.04
N TRP A 463 21.41 -5.60 18.29
CA TRP A 463 22.47 -5.16 17.40
C TRP A 463 23.10 -3.87 17.90
N SER A 464 24.40 -3.90 18.21
CA SER A 464 25.17 -2.71 18.59
C SER A 464 25.61 -1.96 17.33
N VAL A 465 25.18 -0.72 17.18
CA VAL A 465 25.55 0.19 16.08
C VAL A 465 26.35 1.36 16.66
N GLU A 466 27.57 1.56 16.17
CA GLU A 466 28.40 2.72 16.51
C GLU A 466 28.12 3.84 15.52
N ALA A 467 27.40 4.88 15.95
CA ALA A 467 27.02 6.00 15.08
C ALA A 467 27.02 7.32 15.86
N GLY A 468 27.37 8.43 15.21
CA GLY A 468 27.41 9.75 15.85
C GLY A 468 28.35 9.84 17.07
N GLY A 469 29.33 8.95 17.18
CA GLY A 469 30.28 8.90 18.30
C GLY A 469 29.77 8.18 19.56
N GLN A 470 28.64 7.46 19.48
CA GLN A 470 28.11 6.67 20.60
C GLN A 470 27.49 5.34 20.14
N PRO A 471 27.45 4.33 21.03
CA PRO A 471 26.79 3.07 20.74
C PRO A 471 25.27 3.17 20.90
N TYR A 472 24.54 2.57 19.97
CA TYR A 472 23.11 2.33 20.05
C TYR A 472 22.83 0.84 20.03
N LEU A 473 21.99 0.37 20.95
CA LEU A 473 21.63 -1.04 21.05
C LEU A 473 20.24 -1.26 20.49
N LEU A 474 20.14 -1.74 19.25
CA LEU A 474 18.88 -1.93 18.53
C LEU A 474 18.31 -3.32 18.86
N PRO A 475 17.17 -3.44 19.56
CA PRO A 475 16.52 -4.73 19.76
C PRO A 475 15.97 -5.28 18.43
N GLU A 476 15.35 -6.46 18.46
CA GLU A 476 14.58 -6.96 17.31
C GLU A 476 13.50 -5.95 16.89
N ASN A 477 13.43 -5.69 15.58
CA ASN A 477 12.68 -4.62 14.94
C ASN A 477 13.01 -3.20 15.46
N GLY A 478 14.18 -3.03 16.09
CA GLY A 478 14.75 -1.74 16.46
C GLY A 478 15.40 -1.05 15.27
N TRP A 479 15.51 0.27 15.33
CA TRP A 479 16.09 1.06 14.25
C TRP A 479 16.75 2.34 14.78
N LEU A 480 17.63 2.92 13.97
CA LEU A 480 18.33 4.17 14.23
C LEU A 480 18.40 4.96 12.93
N ALA A 481 18.01 6.23 12.97
CA ALA A 481 18.14 7.20 11.89
C ALA A 481 19.03 8.36 12.35
N LEU A 482 20.06 8.66 11.56
CA LEU A 482 20.96 9.79 11.80
C LEU A 482 21.05 10.65 10.54
N GLY A 483 20.66 11.92 10.65
CA GLY A 483 20.75 12.89 9.56
C GLY A 483 21.70 14.02 9.87
N ALA A 484 22.39 14.52 8.85
CA ALA A 484 23.30 15.67 8.97
C ALA A 484 22.60 16.99 9.36
N ASP A 485 21.28 17.06 9.21
CA ASP A 485 20.43 18.20 9.57
C ASP A 485 20.05 18.26 11.06
N GLY A 486 20.66 17.39 11.88
CA GLY A 486 20.38 17.30 13.31
C GLY A 486 19.29 16.27 13.65
N LEU A 487 18.74 15.57 12.65
CA LEU A 487 17.90 14.40 12.87
C LEU A 487 18.65 13.36 13.69
N LEU A 488 18.02 12.96 14.80
CA LEU A 488 18.33 11.73 15.51
C LEU A 488 17.01 11.04 15.84
N GLY A 489 16.77 9.87 15.27
CA GLY A 489 15.61 9.05 15.62
C GLY A 489 16.04 7.64 15.96
N TYR A 490 15.42 7.00 16.94
CA TYR A 490 15.67 5.58 17.19
C TYR A 490 14.50 4.91 17.90
N SER A 491 14.44 3.60 17.69
CA SER A 491 13.77 2.65 18.55
C SER A 491 14.84 1.68 19.07
N ALA A 492 15.36 1.95 20.27
CA ALA A 492 16.58 1.33 20.79
C ALA A 492 16.46 1.04 22.29
N ARG A 493 17.44 0.31 22.85
CA ARG A 493 17.54 0.08 24.28
C ARG A 493 18.26 1.21 24.99
N VAL A 494 17.59 1.80 25.97
CA VAL A 494 18.17 2.70 26.98
C VAL A 494 17.97 2.03 28.33
N GLU A 495 19.05 1.86 29.10
CA GLU A 495 19.01 1.17 30.40
C GLU A 495 18.34 -0.22 30.35
N GLY A 496 18.58 -0.96 29.26
CA GLY A 496 18.05 -2.31 29.01
C GLY A 496 16.61 -2.37 28.46
N ARG A 497 15.95 -1.23 28.28
CA ARG A 497 14.54 -1.13 27.89
C ARG A 497 14.38 -0.46 26.55
N ARG A 498 13.45 -0.94 25.74
CA ARG A 498 13.10 -0.31 24.46
C ARG A 498 12.42 1.02 24.72
N VAL A 499 12.85 2.05 24.03
CA VAL A 499 12.22 3.38 24.00
C VAL A 499 12.19 3.90 22.56
N ASP A 500 11.30 4.84 22.29
CA ASP A 500 11.22 5.51 20.99
C ASP A 500 11.55 7.00 21.15
N TYR A 501 12.42 7.50 20.27
CA TYR A 501 12.87 8.88 20.30
C TYR A 501 12.98 9.43 18.88
N LEU A 502 12.61 10.69 18.70
CA LEU A 502 12.88 11.44 17.48
C LEU A 502 13.18 12.89 17.85
N ARG A 503 14.33 13.40 17.42
CA ARG A 503 14.72 14.80 17.51
C ARG A 503 14.80 15.39 16.13
N LEU A 504 14.04 16.45 15.94
CA LEU A 504 14.05 17.32 14.77
C LEU A 504 14.20 18.78 15.21
N PRO A 505 14.55 19.70 14.30
CA PRO A 505 14.55 21.13 14.60
C PRO A 505 13.18 21.64 15.08
N GLU A 506 12.09 21.11 14.52
CA GLU A 506 10.72 21.58 14.76
C GLU A 506 10.09 20.97 16.01
N TYR A 507 10.44 19.73 16.36
CA TYR A 507 9.90 19.04 17.53
C TYR A 507 10.79 17.90 18.00
N ARG A 508 10.53 17.47 19.23
CA ARG A 508 11.05 16.22 19.81
C ARG A 508 9.88 15.32 20.18
N LEU A 509 10.00 14.05 19.85
CA LEU A 509 9.13 12.97 20.29
C LEU A 509 9.93 12.09 21.23
N MET A 510 9.38 11.81 22.40
CA MET A 510 9.96 10.95 23.43
C MET A 510 8.88 9.99 23.90
N ASP A 511 9.18 8.70 23.94
CA ASP A 511 8.26 7.70 24.47
C ASP A 511 9.04 6.66 25.26
N GLY A 512 8.87 6.71 26.59
CA GLY A 512 9.47 5.78 27.54
C GLY A 512 8.76 4.43 27.63
N ARG A 513 7.67 4.23 26.87
CA ARG A 513 6.86 3.02 26.78
C ARG A 513 6.40 2.52 28.15
N GLY A 514 5.78 3.42 28.92
CA GLY A 514 5.27 3.17 30.27
C GLY A 514 6.29 3.31 31.39
N GLN A 515 7.53 3.73 31.10
CA GLN A 515 8.58 3.85 32.10
C GLN A 515 9.36 5.16 31.94
N ALA A 516 9.50 5.88 33.06
CA ALA A 516 10.24 7.13 33.11
C ALA A 516 11.68 6.93 32.59
N THR A 517 11.98 7.59 31.48
CA THR A 517 13.28 7.52 30.80
C THR A 517 13.76 8.94 30.51
N ASP A 518 15.05 9.20 30.70
CA ASP A 518 15.68 10.46 30.33
C ASP A 518 16.12 10.46 28.86
N PHE A 519 15.70 11.50 28.13
CA PHE A 519 16.02 11.76 26.74
C PHE A 519 16.73 13.11 26.65
N GLU A 520 18.06 13.09 26.72
CA GLU A 520 18.90 14.30 26.65
C GLU A 520 18.53 15.36 27.72
N GLY A 521 18.28 14.93 28.96
CA GLY A 521 17.92 15.80 30.09
C GLY A 521 16.43 16.13 30.21
N GLU A 522 15.58 15.50 29.39
CA GLU A 522 14.11 15.59 29.51
C GLU A 522 13.52 14.20 29.77
N THR A 523 12.72 14.06 30.84
CA THR A 523 12.12 12.78 31.22
C THR A 523 10.73 12.58 30.62
N ALA A 524 10.48 11.43 30.01
CA ALA A 524 9.16 10.99 29.57
C ALA A 524 8.88 9.55 30.02
N THR A 525 7.63 9.26 30.42
CA THR A 525 7.17 7.91 30.79
C THR A 525 6.45 7.26 29.61
N ASP A 526 5.51 7.98 29.03
CA ASP A 526 4.74 7.62 27.84
C ASP A 526 5.03 8.66 26.74
N LEU A 527 4.16 8.80 25.74
CA LEU A 527 4.36 9.77 24.67
C LEU A 527 4.42 11.22 25.18
N LEU A 528 5.51 11.90 24.82
CA LEU A 528 5.70 13.34 24.95
C LEU A 528 6.19 13.90 23.63
N LEU A 529 5.38 14.75 23.00
CA LEU A 529 5.81 15.61 21.89
C LEU A 529 6.03 17.02 22.40
N ARG A 530 7.20 17.59 22.11
CA ARG A 530 7.56 18.98 22.41
C ARG A 530 7.88 19.70 21.12
N PHE A 531 7.13 20.76 20.83
CA PHE A 531 7.36 21.62 19.67
C PHE A 531 8.38 22.72 20.01
N SER A 532 9.06 23.23 18.99
CA SER A 532 10.04 24.31 19.12
C SER A 532 9.45 25.63 19.64
N ASP A 533 8.14 25.81 19.50
CA ASP A 533 7.39 26.97 20.01
C ASP A 533 6.98 26.84 21.49
N GLY A 534 7.32 25.71 22.14
CA GLY A 534 7.05 25.44 23.55
C GLY A 534 5.79 24.62 23.82
N ARG A 535 4.88 24.48 22.84
CA ARG A 535 3.69 23.63 22.99
C ARG A 535 4.08 22.17 23.17
N ARG A 536 3.20 21.40 23.82
CA ARG A 536 3.42 19.96 24.03
C ARG A 536 2.15 19.15 23.90
N ILE A 537 2.28 17.92 23.40
CA ILE A 537 1.27 16.87 23.54
C ILE A 537 1.82 15.85 24.52
N VAL A 538 1.03 15.48 25.53
CA VAL A 538 1.42 14.51 26.55
C VAL A 538 0.37 13.42 26.63
N GLU A 539 0.82 12.17 26.62
CA GLU A 539 0.00 11.02 27.00
C GLU A 539 -0.10 10.94 28.52
N GLU A 540 -1.35 10.87 29.00
CA GLU A 540 -1.65 10.69 30.41
C GLU A 540 -1.72 9.18 30.74
N PRO A 541 -1.58 8.78 32.02
CA PRO A 541 -1.55 7.36 32.40
C PRO A 541 -2.80 6.54 31.99
N ALA A 542 -3.90 7.21 31.63
CA ALA A 542 -5.12 6.58 31.13
C ALA A 542 -5.12 6.38 29.60
N GLY A 543 -4.04 6.74 28.89
CA GLY A 543 -3.90 6.69 27.43
C GLY A 543 -4.55 7.86 26.69
N SER A 544 -5.09 8.85 27.41
CA SER A 544 -5.62 10.10 26.84
C SER A 544 -4.49 11.07 26.49
N LEU A 545 -4.70 11.88 25.45
CA LEU A 545 -3.78 12.94 25.07
C LEU A 545 -4.23 14.29 25.61
N ARG A 546 -3.28 15.16 25.92
CA ARG A 546 -3.55 16.54 26.33
C ARG A 546 -2.55 17.52 25.73
N TRP A 547 -3.07 18.66 25.25
CA TRP A 547 -2.25 19.81 24.90
C TRP A 547 -1.82 20.58 26.14
N LEU A 548 -0.54 20.96 26.16
CA LEU A 548 0.04 21.92 27.09
C LEU A 548 0.55 23.11 26.31
N GLU A 549 0.02 24.29 26.63
CA GLU A 549 0.54 25.56 26.14
C GLU A 549 1.86 25.94 26.85
N PRO A 550 2.71 26.79 26.23
CA PRO A 550 4.04 27.15 26.73
C PRO A 550 4.11 27.70 28.16
#